data_AF-A0A7V5C5Y8-F1
#
_entry.id   AF-A0A7V5C5Y8-F1
#
_cell.length_a   1.000
_cell.length_b   1.000
_cell.length_c   1.000
_cell.angle_alpha   90.00
_cell.angle_beta   90.00
_cell.angle_gamma   90.00
#
_symmetry.space_group_name_H-M   'P 1'
#
loop_
_entity.id
_entity.type
_entity.pdbx_description
1 polymer ?
#
loop_
_entity_poly.entity_id
_entity_poly.type
_entity_poly.pdbx_seq_one_letter_code
_entity_poly.pdbx_strand_id
1 'polypeptide(L)'
;MGLSVMRMQLSYALIMGAIATATAPAATVVIVKELRARGEFVDYLYSVVALDDAVCVILFSIIFALVAPGLAGSVSGHEIGLLSSAAHAGAEILFSCIIGVVGGFSLHYFTRDKYRLNEILVVSIAVLFLTISIAIVLHLSLLIANMTMGAVLVNISHRNKRILRVIEPLTPPLFALFFVLAGTELHIYVFTKVTVILFGVMYILSRFAGKYTGTWISAFLTKTASEIRKYLGFCLFPQAGVAIGLVLFVQTSPVLQGAPQEVKEMLVFIVNIVLFSIFINELIGPLITKYGVIKGAELE
;
A
#
# COMPACT_ATOMS: atom_id res chain seq x y z
N MET A 1 17.69 6.40 0.17
CA MET A 1 18.89 7.20 0.48
C MET A 1 18.98 7.57 1.96
N GLY A 2 17.97 8.20 2.59
CA GLY A 2 18.06 8.64 3.99
C GLY A 2 18.42 7.54 5.01
N LEU A 3 17.81 6.35 4.92
CA LEU A 3 18.14 5.23 5.82
C LEU A 3 19.53 4.61 5.56
N SER A 4 19.97 4.58 4.30
CA SER A 4 21.30 4.09 3.95
C SER A 4 22.41 5.00 4.48
N VAL A 5 22.15 6.31 4.59
CA VAL A 5 23.05 7.28 5.23
C VAL A 5 23.23 6.97 6.72
N MET A 6 22.22 6.39 7.37
CA MET A 6 22.31 5.92 8.76
C MET A 6 22.98 4.53 8.91
N ARG A 7 23.68 4.05 7.89
CA ARG A 7 24.36 2.74 7.86
C ARG A 7 23.43 1.52 7.98
N MET A 8 22.13 1.67 7.70
CA MET A 8 21.25 0.51 7.52
C MET A 8 21.66 -0.27 6.28
N GLN A 9 21.75 -1.60 6.39
CA GLN A 9 22.07 -2.48 5.25
C GLN A 9 21.11 -2.21 4.09
N LEU A 10 21.66 -2.18 2.87
CA LEU A 10 20.93 -1.79 1.66
C LEU A 10 19.64 -2.62 1.47
N SER A 11 19.70 -3.92 1.75
CA SER A 11 18.57 -4.85 1.75
C SER A 11 17.35 -4.33 2.54
N TYR A 12 17.56 -3.96 3.80
CA TYR A 12 16.51 -3.43 4.66
C TYR A 12 16.04 -2.04 4.22
N ALA A 13 16.98 -1.19 3.78
CA ALA A 13 16.65 0.14 3.29
C ALA A 13 15.81 0.11 2.00
N LEU A 14 16.01 -0.89 1.13
CA LEU A 14 15.21 -1.10 -0.08
C LEU A 14 13.79 -1.56 0.27
N ILE A 15 13.65 -2.54 1.17
CA ILE A 15 12.33 -3.00 1.64
C ILE A 15 11.55 -1.83 2.26
N MET A 16 12.19 -1.08 3.15
CA MET A 16 11.63 0.13 3.75
C MET A 16 11.29 1.20 2.70
N GLY A 17 12.16 1.40 1.71
CA GLY A 17 11.92 2.33 0.61
C GLY A 17 10.68 1.96 -0.22
N ALA A 18 10.47 0.67 -0.49
CA ALA A 18 9.25 0.19 -1.14
C ALA A 18 8.01 0.50 -0.29
N ILE A 19 8.02 0.14 1.00
CA ILE A 19 6.89 0.37 1.92
C ILE A 19 6.59 1.88 2.05
N ALA A 20 7.62 2.72 2.04
CA ALA A 20 7.49 4.18 2.10
C ALA A 20 6.69 4.76 0.93
N THR A 21 6.60 4.05 -0.19
CA THR A 21 5.80 4.52 -1.32
C THR A 21 4.30 4.41 -1.07
N ALA A 22 3.80 3.64 -0.09
CA ALA A 22 2.35 3.58 0.18
C ALA A 22 1.79 4.94 0.67
N THR A 23 0.56 5.27 0.27
CA THR A 23 -0.21 6.43 0.76
C THR A 23 -1.63 6.01 1.14
N ALA A 24 -2.20 6.60 2.19
CA ALA A 24 -3.55 6.25 2.65
C ALA A 24 -4.63 7.14 2.00
N PRO A 25 -5.58 6.58 1.22
CA PRO A 25 -6.67 7.36 0.63
C PRO A 25 -7.74 7.79 1.64
N ALA A 26 -7.94 7.02 2.72
CA ALA A 26 -9.10 7.19 3.60
C ALA A 26 -9.19 8.59 4.22
N ALA A 27 -8.12 9.06 4.86
CA ALA A 27 -8.05 10.40 5.44
C ALA A 27 -8.24 11.49 4.38
N THR A 28 -7.61 11.33 3.22
CA THR A 28 -7.68 12.27 2.10
C THR A 28 -9.10 12.41 1.55
N VAL A 29 -9.80 11.29 1.32
CA VAL A 29 -11.18 11.28 0.83
C VAL A 29 -12.13 11.94 1.84
N VAL A 30 -11.94 11.69 3.14
CA VAL A 30 -12.76 12.33 4.18
C VAL A 30 -12.58 13.85 4.17
N ILE A 31 -11.34 14.33 4.09
CA ILE A 31 -11.04 15.78 4.06
C ILE A 31 -11.60 16.45 2.81
N VAL A 32 -11.46 15.83 1.64
CA VAL A 32 -12.01 16.36 0.39
C VAL A 32 -13.54 16.47 0.48
N LYS A 33 -14.21 15.46 1.04
CA LYS A 33 -15.66 15.48 1.27
C LYS A 33 -16.08 16.53 2.30
N GLU A 34 -15.37 16.64 3.42
CA GLU A 34 -15.63 17.64 4.48
C GLU A 34 -15.51 19.06 3.95
N LEU A 35 -14.47 19.33 3.16
CA LEU A 35 -14.21 20.63 2.55
C LEU A 35 -15.03 20.89 1.28
N ARG A 36 -15.81 19.91 0.82
CA ARG A 36 -16.53 19.96 -0.46
C ARG A 36 -15.62 20.37 -1.63
N ALA A 37 -14.37 19.96 -1.58
CA ALA A 37 -13.37 20.33 -2.57
C ALA A 37 -13.63 19.60 -3.89
N ARG A 38 -13.43 20.29 -5.02
CA ARG A 38 -13.66 19.77 -6.37
C ARG A 38 -12.62 20.30 -7.36
N GLY A 39 -12.79 19.91 -8.62
CA GLY A 39 -11.96 20.35 -9.75
C GLY A 39 -10.77 19.43 -10.00
N GLU A 40 -9.94 19.88 -10.94
CA GLU A 40 -8.82 19.10 -11.49
C GLU A 40 -7.85 18.61 -10.41
N PHE A 41 -7.61 19.41 -9.36
CA PHE A 41 -6.74 19.02 -8.24
C PHE A 41 -7.21 17.73 -7.55
N VAL A 42 -8.51 17.59 -7.31
CA VAL A 42 -9.09 16.42 -6.66
C VAL A 42 -9.02 15.20 -7.57
N ASP A 43 -9.22 15.38 -8.87
CA ASP A 43 -9.10 14.31 -9.86
C ASP A 43 -7.67 13.76 -9.91
N TYR A 44 -6.65 14.64 -9.91
CA TYR A 44 -5.26 14.21 -9.80
C TYR A 44 -4.99 13.51 -8.47
N LEU A 45 -5.49 14.05 -7.36
CA LEU A 45 -5.27 13.47 -6.04
C LEU A 45 -5.81 12.04 -5.94
N TYR A 46 -7.06 11.81 -6.36
CA TYR A 46 -7.63 10.47 -6.35
C TYR A 46 -6.94 9.53 -7.33
N SER A 47 -6.58 10.02 -8.52
CA SER A 47 -5.87 9.21 -9.52
C SER A 47 -4.49 8.77 -9.02
N VAL A 48 -3.73 9.70 -8.44
CA VAL A 48 -2.39 9.43 -7.91
C VAL A 48 -2.47 8.46 -6.74
N VAL A 49 -3.34 8.68 -5.76
CA VAL A 49 -3.44 7.79 -4.60
C VAL A 49 -3.89 6.38 -5.00
N ALA A 50 -4.83 6.26 -5.95
CA ALA A 50 -5.28 4.94 -6.43
C ALA A 50 -4.17 4.16 -7.14
N LEU A 51 -3.35 4.85 -7.96
CA LEU A 51 -2.27 4.21 -8.71
C LEU A 51 -1.04 3.93 -7.82
N ASP A 52 -0.80 4.78 -6.83
CA ASP A 52 0.31 4.70 -5.89
C ASP A 52 0.32 3.38 -5.10
N ASP A 53 -0.84 2.94 -4.60
CA ASP A 53 -0.94 1.67 -3.87
C ASP A 53 -0.60 0.46 -4.76
N ALA A 54 -1.04 0.45 -6.02
CA ALA A 54 -0.73 -0.63 -6.95
C ALA A 54 0.77 -0.68 -7.28
N VAL A 55 1.36 0.49 -7.56
CA VAL A 55 2.79 0.63 -7.82
C VAL A 55 3.62 0.23 -6.59
N CYS A 56 3.18 0.62 -5.39
CA CYS A 56 3.82 0.28 -4.13
C CYS A 56 3.92 -1.24 -3.95
N VAL A 57 2.81 -1.97 -4.13
CA VAL A 57 2.79 -3.43 -3.98
C VAL A 57 3.67 -4.12 -5.03
N ILE A 58 3.64 -3.66 -6.29
CA ILE A 58 4.50 -4.19 -7.36
C ILE A 58 5.98 -3.95 -7.04
N LEU A 59 6.34 -2.72 -6.68
CA LEU A 59 7.71 -2.34 -6.33
C LEU A 59 8.20 -3.14 -5.12
N PHE A 60 7.36 -3.28 -4.09
CA PHE A 60 7.64 -4.10 -2.93
C PHE A 60 7.88 -5.55 -3.31
N SER A 61 7.02 -6.16 -4.13
CA SER A 61 7.14 -7.56 -4.54
C SER A 61 8.45 -7.82 -5.27
N ILE A 62 8.84 -6.92 -6.18
CA ILE A 62 10.13 -7.00 -6.90
C ILE A 62 11.30 -6.88 -5.93
N ILE A 63 11.30 -5.85 -5.07
CA ILE A 63 12.39 -5.63 -4.11
C ILE A 63 12.50 -6.81 -3.13
N PHE A 64 11.38 -7.30 -2.62
CA PHE A 64 11.34 -8.39 -1.66
C PHE A 64 11.87 -9.69 -2.27
N ALA A 65 11.46 -10.03 -3.50
CA ALA A 65 11.97 -11.22 -4.19
C ALA A 65 13.48 -11.15 -4.48
N LEU A 66 14.02 -9.95 -4.72
CA LEU A 66 15.45 -9.74 -4.92
C LEU A 66 16.26 -9.83 -3.62
N VAL A 67 15.69 -9.40 -2.51
CA VAL A 67 16.43 -9.18 -1.26
C VAL A 67 16.22 -10.31 -0.24
N ALA A 68 15.01 -10.84 -0.14
CA ALA A 68 14.62 -11.81 0.91
C ALA A 68 15.45 -13.11 0.89
N PRO A 69 15.77 -13.74 -0.26
CA PRO A 69 16.60 -14.94 -0.29
C PRO A 69 18.01 -14.72 0.29
N GLY A 70 18.61 -13.55 0.02
CA GLY A 70 19.91 -13.17 0.57
C GLY A 70 19.87 -12.93 2.07
N LEU A 71 18.78 -12.34 2.58
CA LEU A 71 18.56 -12.17 4.02
C LEU A 71 18.29 -13.49 4.75
N ALA A 72 17.62 -14.45 4.10
CA ALA A 72 17.33 -15.76 4.68
C ALA A 72 18.58 -16.65 4.84
N GLY A 73 19.75 -16.23 4.36
CA GLY A 73 20.97 -17.05 4.38
C GLY A 73 20.93 -18.23 3.41
N SER A 74 19.92 -18.29 2.54
CA SER A 74 19.67 -19.39 1.59
C SER A 74 20.58 -19.34 0.36
N VAL A 75 21.54 -18.42 0.32
CA VAL A 75 22.46 -18.22 -0.81
C VAL A 75 23.83 -18.79 -0.46
N SER A 76 23.92 -20.12 -0.41
CA SER A 76 25.17 -20.85 -0.66
C SER A 76 25.29 -21.12 -2.16
N GLY A 77 25.46 -20.06 -2.95
CA GLY A 77 25.64 -20.20 -4.39
C GLY A 77 25.35 -18.91 -5.14
N HIS A 78 26.39 -18.34 -5.75
CA HIS A 78 26.36 -17.16 -6.62
C HIS A 78 25.56 -17.35 -7.94
N GLU A 79 24.63 -18.31 -8.03
CA GLU A 79 24.03 -18.77 -9.30
C GLU A 79 22.50 -18.76 -9.38
N ILE A 80 21.78 -18.26 -8.37
CA ILE A 80 20.40 -17.78 -8.62
C ILE A 80 20.55 -16.32 -9.04
N GLY A 81 20.84 -16.12 -10.33
CA GLY A 81 21.08 -14.80 -10.90
C GLY A 81 19.93 -13.84 -10.62
N LEU A 82 20.22 -12.54 -10.52
CA LEU A 82 19.20 -11.48 -10.39
C LEU A 82 18.05 -11.64 -11.40
N LEU A 83 18.35 -12.22 -12.58
CA LEU A 83 17.39 -12.55 -13.62
C LEU A 83 16.35 -13.60 -13.20
N SER A 84 16.73 -14.67 -12.49
CA SER A 84 15.77 -15.70 -12.07
C SER A 84 14.86 -15.21 -10.94
N SER A 85 15.39 -14.41 -10.01
CA SER A 85 14.58 -13.79 -8.95
C SER A 85 13.61 -12.74 -9.51
N ALA A 86 14.08 -11.92 -10.47
CA ALA A 86 13.23 -10.98 -11.19
C ALA A 86 12.15 -11.69 -12.03
N ALA A 87 12.51 -12.80 -12.70
CA ALA A 87 11.56 -13.61 -13.44
C ALA A 87 10.51 -14.25 -12.53
N HIS A 88 10.90 -14.72 -11.35
CA HIS A 88 9.97 -15.28 -10.35
C HIS A 88 8.99 -14.22 -9.84
N ALA A 89 9.48 -13.03 -9.46
CA ALA A 89 8.62 -11.91 -9.07
C ALA A 89 7.68 -11.47 -10.20
N GLY A 90 8.19 -11.39 -11.43
CA GLY A 90 7.39 -11.07 -12.60
C GLY A 90 6.29 -12.10 -12.85
N ALA A 91 6.59 -13.39 -12.68
CA ALA A 91 5.61 -14.46 -12.77
C ALA A 91 4.57 -14.36 -11.65
N GLU A 92 4.98 -14.13 -10.40
CA GLU A 92 4.06 -13.95 -9.27
C GLU A 92 3.07 -12.80 -9.52
N ILE A 93 3.57 -11.64 -9.96
CA ILE A 93 2.73 -10.49 -10.32
C ILE A 93 1.78 -10.84 -11.46
N LEU A 94 2.29 -11.48 -12.53
CA LEU A 94 1.49 -11.84 -13.70
C LEU A 94 0.36 -12.82 -13.33
N PHE A 95 0.67 -13.88 -12.60
CA PHE A 95 -0.33 -14.86 -12.16
C PHE A 95 -1.32 -14.25 -11.15
N SER A 96 -0.86 -13.36 -10.26
CA SER A 96 -1.76 -12.61 -9.36
C SER A 96 -2.76 -11.77 -10.15
N CYS A 97 -2.29 -11.06 -11.17
CA CYS A 97 -3.14 -10.30 -12.08
C CYS A 97 -4.14 -11.22 -12.82
N ILE A 98 -3.70 -12.37 -13.34
CA ILE A 98 -4.58 -13.33 -14.02
C ILE A 98 -5.69 -13.81 -13.08
N ILE A 99 -5.35 -14.21 -11.86
CA ILE A 99 -6.34 -14.62 -10.85
C ILE A 99 -7.30 -13.47 -10.52
N GLY A 100 -6.81 -12.25 -10.38
CA GLY A 100 -7.65 -11.07 -10.19
C GLY A 100 -8.60 -10.81 -11.36
N VAL A 101 -8.12 -10.93 -12.61
CA VAL A 101 -8.94 -10.80 -13.82
C VAL A 101 -10.06 -11.85 -13.81
N VAL A 102 -9.72 -13.12 -13.56
CA VAL A 102 -10.69 -14.21 -13.47
C VAL A 102 -11.69 -13.95 -12.35
N GLY A 103 -11.25 -13.50 -11.18
CA GLY A 103 -12.12 -13.13 -10.06
C GLY A 103 -13.09 -12.00 -10.42
N GLY A 104 -12.61 -10.96 -11.12
CA GLY A 104 -13.42 -9.81 -11.54
C GLY A 104 -14.50 -10.20 -12.55
N PHE A 105 -14.15 -11.01 -13.55
CA PHE A 105 -15.11 -11.57 -14.50
C PHE A 105 -16.10 -12.51 -13.83
N SER A 106 -15.63 -13.38 -12.93
CA SER A 106 -16.49 -14.31 -12.19
C SER A 106 -17.51 -13.56 -11.34
N LEU A 107 -17.08 -12.51 -10.64
CA LEU A 107 -17.95 -11.68 -9.82
C LEU A 107 -18.98 -10.94 -10.69
N HIS A 108 -18.56 -10.38 -11.82
CA HIS A 108 -19.50 -9.78 -12.78
C HIS A 108 -20.52 -10.80 -13.27
N TYR A 109 -20.06 -11.98 -13.72
CA TYR A 109 -20.91 -13.02 -14.28
C TYR A 109 -21.94 -13.53 -13.26
N PHE A 110 -21.52 -13.87 -12.05
CA PHE A 110 -22.43 -14.40 -11.01
C PHE A 110 -23.39 -13.37 -10.44
N THR A 111 -23.06 -12.07 -10.50
CA THR A 111 -23.94 -11.01 -10.00
C THR A 111 -24.81 -10.40 -11.08
N ARG A 112 -24.55 -10.63 -12.38
CA ARG A 112 -25.25 -9.91 -13.48
C ARG A 112 -26.78 -10.05 -13.43
N ASP A 113 -27.27 -11.25 -13.12
CA ASP A 113 -28.69 -11.59 -13.11
C ASP A 113 -29.34 -11.43 -11.71
N LYS A 114 -28.56 -10.96 -10.73
CA LYS A 114 -29.02 -10.75 -9.34
C LYS A 114 -29.55 -9.34 -9.13
N TYR A 115 -30.68 -9.23 -8.43
CA TYR A 115 -31.32 -7.95 -8.13
C TYR A 115 -31.34 -7.61 -6.63
N ARG A 116 -31.33 -8.60 -5.74
CA ARG A 116 -31.35 -8.39 -4.29
C ARG A 116 -29.94 -8.05 -3.79
N LEU A 117 -29.81 -6.94 -3.05
CA LEU A 117 -28.52 -6.46 -2.53
C LEU A 117 -27.84 -7.49 -1.62
N ASN A 118 -28.60 -8.22 -0.79
CA ASN A 118 -28.06 -9.27 0.08
C ASN A 118 -27.45 -10.44 -0.71
N GLU A 119 -28.07 -10.84 -1.82
CA GLU A 119 -27.51 -11.90 -2.69
C GLU A 119 -26.22 -11.43 -3.35
N ILE A 120 -26.19 -10.17 -3.82
CA ILE A 120 -24.99 -9.57 -4.41
C ILE A 120 -23.87 -9.52 -3.37
N LEU A 121 -24.16 -9.14 -2.12
CA LEU A 121 -23.19 -9.10 -1.04
C LEU A 121 -22.59 -10.48 -0.76
N VAL A 122 -23.44 -11.51 -0.58
CA VAL A 122 -22.99 -12.88 -0.30
C VAL A 122 -22.11 -13.42 -1.43
N VAL A 123 -22.54 -13.25 -2.69
CA VAL A 123 -21.75 -13.67 -3.87
C VAL A 123 -20.43 -12.90 -3.94
N SER A 124 -20.44 -11.60 -3.64
CA SER A 124 -19.24 -10.77 -3.65
C SER A 124 -18.22 -11.23 -2.63
N ILE A 125 -18.66 -11.47 -1.39
CA ILE A 125 -17.80 -11.99 -0.32
C ILE A 125 -17.26 -13.38 -0.70
N ALA A 126 -18.11 -14.25 -1.28
CA ALA A 126 -17.69 -15.59 -1.69
C ALA A 126 -16.61 -15.57 -2.78
N VAL A 127 -16.76 -14.76 -3.84
CA VAL A 127 -15.76 -14.65 -4.90
C VAL A 127 -14.47 -13.98 -4.40
N LEU A 128 -14.59 -13.00 -3.50
CA LEU A 128 -13.45 -12.35 -2.86
C LEU A 128 -12.64 -13.37 -2.04
N PHE A 129 -13.28 -14.14 -1.17
CA PHE A 129 -12.60 -15.18 -0.40
C PHE A 129 -12.03 -16.29 -1.29
N LEU A 130 -12.74 -16.70 -2.35
CA LEU A 130 -12.22 -17.68 -3.29
C LEU A 130 -10.94 -17.18 -3.98
N THR A 131 -10.93 -15.92 -4.41
CA THR A 131 -9.76 -15.27 -5.02
C THR A 131 -8.59 -15.22 -4.04
N ILE A 132 -8.86 -14.86 -2.78
CA ILE A 132 -7.89 -14.90 -1.68
C ILE A 132 -7.33 -16.32 -1.47
N SER A 133 -8.20 -17.32 -1.35
CA SER A 133 -7.79 -18.71 -1.11
C SER A 133 -6.93 -19.26 -2.23
N ILE A 134 -7.30 -19.02 -3.49
CA ILE A 134 -6.49 -19.43 -4.65
C ILE A 134 -5.13 -18.73 -4.63
N ALA A 135 -5.10 -17.42 -4.34
CA ALA A 135 -3.84 -16.69 -4.23
C ALA A 135 -2.93 -17.25 -3.13
N ILE A 136 -3.47 -17.60 -1.96
CA ILE A 136 -2.70 -18.22 -0.87
C ILE A 136 -2.13 -19.58 -1.28
N VAL A 137 -2.97 -20.46 -1.85
CA VAL A 137 -2.56 -21.82 -2.24
C VAL A 137 -1.48 -21.78 -3.34
N LEU A 138 -1.57 -20.83 -4.25
CA LEU A 138 -0.59 -20.65 -5.33
C LEU A 138 0.60 -19.76 -4.93
N HIS A 139 0.68 -19.32 -3.67
CA HIS A 139 1.70 -18.40 -3.16
C HIS A 139 1.84 -17.11 -3.99
N LEU A 140 0.70 -16.54 -4.38
CA LEU A 140 0.57 -15.31 -5.15
C LEU A 140 0.24 -14.11 -4.26
N SER A 141 0.44 -12.90 -4.78
CA SER A 141 0.14 -11.66 -4.09
C SER A 141 -1.37 -11.44 -3.95
N LEU A 142 -1.85 -11.60 -2.70
CA LEU A 142 -3.21 -11.31 -2.28
C LEU A 142 -3.66 -9.89 -2.64
N LEU A 143 -2.78 -8.90 -2.45
CA LEU A 143 -3.09 -7.50 -2.70
C LEU A 143 -3.28 -7.25 -4.20
N ILE A 144 -2.34 -7.72 -5.04
CA ILE A 144 -2.42 -7.55 -6.49
C ILE A 144 -3.67 -8.24 -7.04
N ALA A 145 -3.93 -9.49 -6.65
CA ALA A 145 -5.10 -10.23 -7.13
C ALA A 145 -6.42 -9.50 -6.81
N ASN A 146 -6.60 -9.01 -5.59
CA ASN A 146 -7.84 -8.31 -5.21
C ASN A 146 -7.95 -6.91 -5.84
N MET A 147 -6.84 -6.17 -5.99
CA MET A 147 -6.84 -4.88 -6.69
C MET A 147 -7.18 -5.05 -8.17
N THR A 148 -6.59 -6.04 -8.85
CA THR A 148 -6.91 -6.35 -10.24
C THR A 148 -8.36 -6.80 -10.40
N MET A 149 -8.89 -7.59 -9.46
CA MET A 149 -10.31 -7.96 -9.43
C MET A 149 -11.21 -6.73 -9.37
N GLY A 150 -10.95 -5.79 -8.46
CA GLY A 150 -11.69 -4.54 -8.36
C GLY A 150 -11.60 -3.68 -9.61
N ALA A 151 -10.39 -3.53 -10.17
CA ALA A 151 -10.16 -2.78 -11.40
C ALA A 151 -10.94 -3.36 -12.58
N VAL A 152 -10.87 -4.67 -12.78
CA VAL A 152 -11.61 -5.38 -13.84
C VAL A 152 -13.11 -5.22 -13.64
N LEU A 153 -13.61 -5.41 -12.42
CA LEU A 153 -15.03 -5.30 -12.11
C LEU A 153 -15.59 -3.92 -12.47
N VAL A 154 -14.90 -2.84 -12.10
CA VAL A 154 -15.38 -1.47 -12.36
C VAL A 154 -15.33 -1.12 -13.84
N ASN A 155 -14.38 -1.69 -14.59
CA ASN A 155 -14.21 -1.42 -16.02
C ASN A 155 -15.09 -2.29 -16.94
N ILE A 156 -15.65 -3.41 -16.47
CA ILE A 156 -16.53 -4.26 -17.29
C ILE A 156 -17.90 -3.61 -17.57
N SER A 157 -18.56 -3.05 -16.55
CA SER A 157 -19.92 -2.54 -16.70
C SER A 157 -20.30 -1.54 -15.62
N HIS A 158 -20.98 -0.46 -16.01
CA HIS A 158 -21.55 0.51 -15.06
C HIS A 158 -22.54 -0.11 -14.06
N ARG A 159 -23.20 -1.23 -14.39
CA ARG A 159 -24.09 -1.94 -13.45
C ARG A 159 -23.35 -2.43 -12.20
N ASN A 160 -22.05 -2.69 -12.32
CA ASN A 160 -21.23 -3.21 -11.22
C ASN A 160 -21.04 -2.20 -10.07
N LYS A 161 -21.41 -0.91 -10.24
CA LYS A 161 -21.46 0.07 -9.13
C LYS A 161 -22.37 -0.38 -7.97
N ARG A 162 -23.37 -1.25 -8.23
CA ARG A 162 -24.19 -1.86 -7.17
C ARG A 162 -23.41 -2.80 -6.25
N ILE A 163 -22.36 -3.43 -6.78
CA ILE A 163 -21.48 -4.34 -6.04
C ILE A 163 -20.62 -3.51 -5.07
N LEU A 164 -20.04 -2.41 -5.56
CA LEU A 164 -19.31 -1.48 -4.70
C LEU A 164 -20.18 -0.94 -3.56
N ARG A 165 -21.43 -0.56 -3.84
CA ARG A 165 -22.36 -0.06 -2.82
C ARG A 165 -22.65 -1.05 -1.68
N VAL A 166 -22.58 -2.36 -1.93
CA VAL A 166 -22.78 -3.36 -0.87
C VAL A 166 -21.49 -3.71 -0.14
N ILE A 167 -20.33 -3.57 -0.77
CA ILE A 167 -19.03 -3.86 -0.15
C ILE A 167 -18.49 -2.65 0.63
N GLU A 168 -18.67 -1.43 0.13
CA GLU A 168 -18.12 -0.19 0.72
C GLU A 168 -18.50 0.02 2.20
N PRO A 169 -19.72 -0.31 2.67
CA PRO A 169 -20.05 -0.25 4.10
C PRO A 169 -19.24 -1.20 5.00
N LEU A 170 -18.60 -2.24 4.43
CA LEU A 170 -17.71 -3.14 5.18
C LEU A 170 -16.31 -2.55 5.39
N THR A 171 -15.93 -1.54 4.61
CA THR A 171 -14.59 -0.94 4.67
C THR A 171 -14.30 -0.29 6.03
N PRO A 172 -15.17 0.56 6.62
CA PRO A 172 -14.87 1.19 7.91
C PRO A 172 -14.69 0.18 9.06
N PRO A 173 -15.55 -0.85 9.24
CA PRO A 173 -15.31 -1.90 10.25
C PRO A 173 -14.00 -2.65 10.03
N LEU A 174 -13.64 -2.97 8.78
CA LEU A 174 -12.38 -3.64 8.47
C LEU A 174 -11.17 -2.76 8.80
N PHE A 175 -11.23 -1.46 8.48
CA PHE A 175 -10.20 -0.51 8.86
C PHE A 175 -10.09 -0.36 10.38
N ALA A 176 -11.20 -0.31 11.11
CA ALA A 176 -11.19 -0.26 12.56
C ALA A 176 -10.51 -1.51 13.15
N LEU A 177 -10.86 -2.71 12.69
CA LEU A 177 -10.23 -3.96 13.13
C LEU A 177 -8.72 -3.97 12.80
N PHE A 178 -8.36 -3.50 11.60
CA PHE A 178 -6.99 -3.38 11.16
C PHE A 178 -6.17 -2.44 12.04
N PHE A 179 -6.70 -1.26 12.37
CA PHE A 179 -6.03 -0.29 13.24
C PHE A 179 -5.93 -0.79 14.69
N VAL A 180 -6.93 -1.52 15.18
CA VAL A 180 -6.86 -2.17 16.50
C VAL A 180 -5.72 -3.20 16.52
N LEU A 181 -5.64 -4.08 15.52
CA LEU A 181 -4.57 -5.09 15.44
C LEU A 181 -3.19 -4.46 15.30
N ALA A 182 -3.04 -3.46 14.42
CA ALA A 182 -1.79 -2.71 14.29
C ALA A 182 -1.42 -2.00 15.60
N GLY A 183 -2.41 -1.46 16.31
CA GLY A 183 -2.22 -0.85 17.63
C GLY A 183 -1.81 -1.85 18.71
N THR A 184 -2.29 -3.10 18.66
CA THR A 184 -1.86 -4.16 19.61
C THR A 184 -0.44 -4.65 19.35
N GLU A 185 0.01 -4.64 18.09
CA GLU A 185 1.40 -4.95 17.71
C GLU A 185 2.37 -3.79 18.03
N LEU A 186 1.85 -2.57 18.22
CA LEU A 186 2.64 -1.41 18.60
C LEU A 186 3.04 -1.49 20.08
N HIS A 187 4.22 -2.06 20.33
CA HIS A 187 4.80 -2.04 21.67
C HIS A 187 5.20 -0.61 22.06
N ILE A 188 4.60 -0.06 23.13
CA ILE A 188 4.92 1.31 23.60
C ILE A 188 6.40 1.47 23.96
N TYR A 189 7.08 0.37 24.34
CA TYR A 189 8.53 0.35 24.56
C TYR A 189 9.35 0.76 23.32
N VAL A 190 8.78 0.71 22.13
CA VAL A 190 9.40 1.24 20.91
C VAL A 190 9.70 2.74 21.04
N PHE A 191 8.82 3.49 21.70
CA PHE A 191 8.98 4.93 21.92
C PHE A 191 10.01 5.28 23.00
N THR A 192 10.53 4.32 23.76
CA THR A 192 11.63 4.59 24.72
C THR A 192 13.00 4.39 24.08
N LYS A 193 13.08 3.68 22.95
CA LYS A 193 14.32 3.47 22.21
C LYS A 193 14.63 4.66 21.32
N VAL A 194 15.60 5.48 21.74
CA VAL A 194 16.10 6.63 20.98
C VAL A 194 16.45 6.26 19.53
N THR A 195 17.00 5.07 19.30
CA THR A 195 17.32 4.58 17.97
C THR A 195 16.08 4.45 17.08
N VAL A 196 14.97 3.90 17.59
CA VAL A 196 13.75 3.78 16.78
C VAL A 196 13.18 5.16 16.44
N ILE A 197 13.18 6.09 17.41
CA ILE A 197 12.72 7.48 17.16
C ILE A 197 13.55 8.12 16.05
N LEU A 198 14.89 8.02 16.13
CA LEU A 198 15.76 8.64 15.14
C LEU A 198 15.54 8.07 13.73
N PHE A 199 15.49 6.74 13.61
CA PHE A 199 15.22 6.08 12.32
C PHE A 199 13.78 6.35 11.83
N GLY A 200 12.80 6.42 12.73
CA GLY A 200 11.41 6.77 12.44
C GLY A 200 11.25 8.17 11.89
N VAL A 201 11.84 9.17 12.56
CA VAL A 201 11.85 10.56 12.07
C VAL A 201 12.54 10.64 10.71
N MET A 202 13.71 10.00 10.55
CA MET A 202 14.41 9.98 9.28
C MET A 202 13.62 9.30 8.16
N TYR A 203 12.89 8.23 8.47
CA TYR A 203 11.99 7.56 7.54
C TYR A 203 10.83 8.47 7.11
N ILE A 204 10.14 9.12 8.07
CA ILE A 204 9.04 10.06 7.80
C ILE A 204 9.53 11.21 6.91
N LEU A 205 10.65 11.84 7.26
CA LEU A 205 11.22 12.96 6.51
C LEU A 205 11.65 12.54 5.10
N SER A 206 12.32 11.39 4.98
CA SER A 206 12.73 10.86 3.67
C SER A 206 11.52 10.55 2.79
N ARG A 207 10.47 9.97 3.36
CA ARG A 207 9.22 9.66 2.67
C ARG A 207 8.53 10.94 2.20
N PHE A 208 8.36 11.92 3.08
CA PHE A 208 7.73 13.18 2.72
C PHE A 208 8.52 13.92 1.64
N ALA A 209 9.84 14.03 1.80
CA ALA A 209 10.70 14.65 0.81
C ALA A 209 10.58 13.94 -0.55
N GLY A 210 10.61 12.60 -0.58
CA GLY A 210 10.49 11.82 -1.81
C GLY A 210 9.13 12.02 -2.48
N LYS A 211 8.03 11.98 -1.73
CA LYS A 211 6.67 12.20 -2.26
C LYS A 211 6.49 13.63 -2.77
N TYR A 212 6.93 14.63 -2.00
CA TYR A 212 6.80 16.03 -2.36
C TYR A 212 7.63 16.38 -3.58
N THR A 213 8.92 16.02 -3.59
CA THR A 213 9.79 16.28 -4.74
C THR A 213 9.40 15.48 -5.96
N GLY A 214 9.01 14.21 -5.80
CA GLY A 214 8.52 13.37 -6.89
C GLY A 214 7.29 13.95 -7.56
N THR A 215 6.28 14.35 -6.78
CA THR A 215 5.07 15.01 -7.30
C THR A 215 5.36 16.36 -7.92
N TRP A 216 6.24 17.16 -7.33
CA TRP A 216 6.64 18.45 -7.86
C TRP A 216 7.35 18.31 -9.21
N ILE A 217 8.30 17.38 -9.32
CA ILE A 217 9.03 17.09 -10.57
C ILE A 217 8.06 16.56 -11.63
N SER A 218 7.18 15.61 -11.29
CA SER A 218 6.24 15.06 -12.27
C SER A 218 5.29 16.13 -12.78
N ALA A 219 4.72 16.95 -11.89
CA ALA A 219 3.83 18.06 -12.23
C ALA A 219 4.54 19.17 -13.02
N PHE A 220 5.84 19.38 -12.80
CA PHE A 220 6.65 20.27 -13.61
C PHE A 220 6.83 19.73 -15.05
N LEU A 221 7.18 18.45 -15.18
CA LEU A 221 7.42 17.80 -16.48
C LEU A 221 6.15 17.70 -17.32
N THR A 222 5.00 17.43 -16.70
CA THR A 222 3.70 17.34 -17.37
C THR A 222 3.01 18.69 -17.54
N LYS A 223 3.65 19.78 -17.10
CA LYS A 223 3.15 21.16 -17.23
C LYS A 223 1.76 21.38 -16.62
N THR A 224 1.43 20.72 -15.52
CA THR A 224 0.16 20.95 -14.80
C THR A 224 0.11 22.33 -14.15
N ALA A 225 -1.10 22.73 -13.72
CA ALA A 225 -1.37 23.95 -12.96
C ALA A 225 -0.44 24.10 -11.74
N SER A 226 -0.22 25.36 -11.34
CA SER A 226 0.76 25.72 -10.30
C SER A 226 0.36 25.20 -8.92
N GLU A 227 -0.95 25.11 -8.70
CA GLU A 227 -1.65 24.67 -7.51
C GLU A 227 -1.39 23.17 -7.30
N ILE A 228 -1.57 22.37 -8.34
CA ILE A 228 -1.26 20.94 -8.36
C ILE A 228 0.22 20.73 -8.04
N ARG A 229 1.11 21.47 -8.72
CA ARG A 229 2.56 21.32 -8.56
C ARG A 229 3.06 21.64 -7.16
N LYS A 230 2.48 22.66 -6.50
CA LYS A 230 2.92 23.12 -5.18
C LYS A 230 2.25 22.33 -4.05
N TYR A 231 0.99 21.93 -4.21
CA TYR A 231 0.19 21.47 -3.08
C TYR A 231 -0.15 19.97 -3.09
N LEU A 232 -0.12 19.30 -4.25
CA LEU A 232 -0.51 17.89 -4.34
C LEU A 232 0.37 16.97 -3.46
N GLY A 233 1.67 17.26 -3.38
CA GLY A 233 2.61 16.48 -2.56
C GLY A 233 2.29 16.46 -1.07
N PHE A 234 1.67 17.52 -0.52
CA PHE A 234 1.25 17.55 0.88
C PHE A 234 0.10 16.56 1.15
N CYS A 235 -0.79 16.38 0.18
CA CYS A 235 -1.94 15.47 0.28
C CYS A 235 -1.54 13.98 0.21
N LEU A 236 -0.29 13.66 -0.13
CA LEU A 236 0.24 12.29 -0.16
C LEU A 236 0.96 11.88 1.13
N PHE A 237 0.99 12.76 2.14
CA PHE A 237 1.62 12.51 3.44
C PHE A 237 0.98 11.36 4.24
N PRO A 238 -0.34 11.14 4.26
CA PRO A 238 -0.93 10.03 5.02
C PRO A 238 -0.41 8.64 4.57
N GLN A 239 -0.25 7.72 5.52
CA GLN A 239 0.18 6.33 5.27
C GLN A 239 -0.48 5.41 6.30
N ALA A 240 -1.08 4.30 5.87
CA ALA A 240 -1.82 3.39 6.76
C ALA A 240 -1.88 1.96 6.21
N GLY A 241 -3.05 1.54 5.72
CA GLY A 241 -3.45 0.19 5.33
C GLY A 241 -2.36 -0.63 4.64
N VAL A 242 -1.99 -0.21 3.42
CA VAL A 242 -1.02 -0.95 2.60
C VAL A 242 0.33 -1.08 3.30
N ALA A 243 0.82 -0.03 3.96
CA ALA A 243 2.11 -0.06 4.64
C ALA A 243 2.17 -1.07 5.78
N ILE A 244 1.12 -1.12 6.61
CA ILE A 244 0.99 -2.11 7.68
C ILE A 244 0.92 -3.52 7.09
N GLY A 245 0.11 -3.72 6.04
CA GLY A 245 -0.01 -5.03 5.39
C GLY A 245 1.32 -5.54 4.86
N LEU A 246 2.10 -4.69 4.20
CA LEU A 246 3.42 -5.04 3.67
C LEU A 246 4.44 -5.31 4.79
N VAL A 247 4.44 -4.53 5.86
CA VAL A 247 5.41 -4.73 6.94
C VAL A 247 5.14 -6.01 7.74
N LEU A 248 3.87 -6.34 7.98
CA LEU A 248 3.47 -7.62 8.58
C LEU A 248 3.76 -8.79 7.64
N PHE A 249 3.61 -8.62 6.33
CA PHE A 249 4.02 -9.62 5.35
C PHE A 249 5.52 -9.91 5.45
N VAL A 250 6.38 -8.90 5.55
CA VAL A 250 7.82 -9.10 5.75
C VAL A 250 8.10 -9.94 7.00
N GLN A 251 7.41 -9.64 8.10
CA GLN A 251 7.60 -10.33 9.38
C GLN A 251 7.10 -11.78 9.36
N THR A 252 6.04 -12.08 8.61
CA THR A 252 5.38 -13.40 8.56
C THR A 252 5.79 -14.25 7.36
N SER A 253 6.54 -13.68 6.41
CA SER A 253 6.93 -14.33 5.15
C SER A 253 7.63 -15.67 5.40
N PRO A 254 7.16 -16.78 4.77
CA PRO A 254 7.78 -18.09 4.90
C PRO A 254 9.28 -18.09 4.54
N VAL A 255 9.68 -17.27 3.57
CA VAL A 255 11.08 -17.13 3.12
C VAL A 255 11.98 -16.68 4.27
N LEU A 256 11.47 -15.84 5.17
CA LEU A 256 12.24 -15.25 6.27
C LEU A 256 12.05 -15.99 7.61
N GLN A 257 11.15 -16.98 7.68
CA GLN A 257 10.95 -17.77 8.91
C GLN A 257 12.20 -18.58 9.29
N GLY A 258 12.96 -19.05 8.31
CA GLY A 258 14.23 -19.75 8.51
C GLY A 258 15.45 -18.84 8.68
N ALA A 259 15.28 -17.51 8.61
CA ALA A 259 16.40 -16.57 8.63
C ALA A 259 17.15 -16.58 9.98
N PRO A 260 18.43 -16.18 9.99
CA PRO A 260 19.22 -16.01 11.21
C PRO A 260 18.52 -15.09 12.23
N GLN A 261 18.80 -15.31 13.53
CA GLN A 261 18.18 -14.56 14.61
C GLN A 261 18.40 -13.04 14.48
N GLU A 262 19.60 -12.63 14.06
CA GLU A 262 19.94 -11.22 13.81
C GLU A 262 19.03 -10.57 12.75
N VAL A 263 18.67 -11.33 11.70
CA VAL A 263 17.76 -10.86 10.65
C VAL A 263 16.37 -10.69 11.24
N LYS A 264 15.88 -11.65 12.01
CA LYS A 264 14.56 -11.57 12.66
C LYS A 264 14.45 -10.37 13.58
N GLU A 265 15.48 -10.09 14.38
CA GLU A 265 15.54 -8.90 15.25
C GLU A 265 15.52 -7.60 14.44
N MET A 266 16.24 -7.56 13.32
CA MET A 266 16.22 -6.43 12.39
C MET A 266 14.85 -6.24 11.72
N LEU A 267 14.14 -7.32 11.36
CA LEU A 267 12.78 -7.22 10.82
C LEU A 267 11.82 -6.63 11.85
N VAL A 268 11.88 -7.06 13.11
CA VAL A 268 11.09 -6.48 14.20
C VAL A 268 11.42 -5.00 14.39
N PHE A 269 12.70 -4.63 14.31
CA PHE A 269 13.11 -3.22 14.38
C PHE A 269 12.52 -2.38 13.24
N ILE A 270 12.54 -2.91 12.01
CA ILE A 270 11.94 -2.28 10.82
C ILE A 270 10.43 -2.13 10.96
N VAL A 271 9.73 -3.17 11.39
CA VAL A 271 8.28 -3.14 11.69
C VAL A 271 7.97 -1.99 12.64
N ASN A 272 8.72 -1.89 13.73
CA ASN A 272 8.53 -0.85 14.73
C ASN A 272 8.77 0.57 14.18
N ILE A 273 9.74 0.76 13.28
CA ILE A 273 9.95 2.05 12.60
C ILE A 273 8.76 2.42 11.72
N VAL A 274 8.23 1.47 10.93
CA VAL A 274 7.09 1.71 10.04
C VAL A 274 5.83 2.01 10.86
N LEU A 275 5.55 1.23 11.91
CA LEU A 275 4.40 1.46 12.80
C LEU A 275 4.50 2.82 13.50
N PHE A 276 5.69 3.21 13.98
CA PHE A 276 5.94 4.55 14.51
C PHE A 276 5.60 5.64 13.46
N SER A 277 6.07 5.46 12.23
CA SER A 277 5.77 6.40 11.13
C SER A 277 4.28 6.50 10.84
N ILE A 278 3.56 5.37 10.80
CA ILE A 278 2.13 5.35 10.55
C ILE A 278 1.38 6.10 11.65
N PHE A 279 1.73 5.84 12.92
CA PHE A 279 1.13 6.54 14.06
C PHE A 279 1.27 8.07 13.93
N ILE A 280 2.48 8.56 13.62
CA ILE A 280 2.72 9.99 13.42
C ILE A 280 1.98 10.51 12.17
N ASN A 281 1.95 9.74 11.08
CA ASN A 281 1.28 10.13 9.84
C ASN A 281 -0.25 10.15 9.98
N GLU A 282 -0.85 9.31 10.82
CA GLU A 282 -2.29 9.37 11.12
C GLU A 282 -2.64 10.57 11.99
N LEU A 283 -1.77 10.97 12.91
CA LEU A 283 -2.00 12.14 13.77
C LEU A 283 -1.86 13.47 13.01
N ILE A 284 -0.81 13.58 12.18
CA ILE A 284 -0.43 14.84 11.53
C ILE A 284 -0.90 14.91 10.08
N GLY A 285 -1.00 13.76 9.40
CA GLY A 285 -1.31 13.68 7.96
C GLY A 285 -2.66 14.29 7.57
N PRO A 286 -3.74 14.13 8.34
CA PRO A 286 -4.99 14.83 8.05
C PRO A 286 -4.83 16.36 8.05
N LEU A 287 -4.05 16.93 8.97
CA LEU A 287 -3.81 18.37 9.05
C LEU A 287 -3.03 18.88 7.82
N ILE A 288 -1.98 18.15 7.44
CA ILE A 288 -1.15 18.48 6.26
C ILE A 288 -1.97 18.34 4.98
N THR A 289 -2.79 17.29 4.87
CA THR A 289 -3.65 17.06 3.71
C THR A 289 -4.71 18.16 3.59
N LYS A 290 -5.33 18.54 4.71
CA LYS A 290 -6.29 19.65 4.77
C LYS A 290 -5.67 20.96 4.29
N TYR A 291 -4.44 21.25 4.70
CA TYR A 291 -3.70 22.40 4.19
C TYR A 291 -3.49 22.35 2.66
N GLY A 292 -3.04 21.20 2.14
CA GLY A 292 -2.83 21.02 0.70
C GLY A 292 -4.11 21.18 -0.12
N VAL A 293 -5.23 20.62 0.35
CA VAL A 293 -6.53 20.74 -0.33
C VAL A 293 -7.03 22.19 -0.30
N ILE A 294 -6.98 22.88 0.85
CA ILE A 294 -7.43 24.28 0.96
C ILE A 294 -6.64 25.21 0.04
N LYS A 295 -5.35 24.94 -0.16
CA LYS A 295 -4.49 25.78 -1.00
C LYS A 295 -4.49 25.39 -2.48
N GLY A 296 -4.81 24.14 -2.80
CA GLY A 296 -4.67 23.60 -4.15
C GLY A 296 -5.98 23.35 -4.89
N ALA A 297 -7.07 23.09 -4.18
CA ALA A 297 -8.36 22.73 -4.78
C ALA A 297 -9.33 23.92 -4.83
N GLU A 298 -10.33 23.80 -5.70
CA GLU A 298 -11.50 24.67 -5.69
C GLU A 298 -12.45 24.22 -4.57
N LEU A 299 -12.88 25.16 -3.73
CA LEU A 299 -13.78 24.91 -2.61
C LEU A 299 -15.18 25.46 -2.95
N GLU A 300 -16.23 24.71 -2.62
CA GLU A 300 -17.64 25.15 -2.70
C GLU A 300 -18.08 25.96 -1.47
#